data_AF-A0A7J9RFA1-F1
#
_entry.id   AF-A0A7J9RFA1-F1
#
_cell.length_a   1.000
_cell.length_b   1.000
_cell.length_c   1.000
_cell.angle_alpha   90.00
_cell.angle_beta   90.00
_cell.angle_gamma   90.00
#
_symmetry.space_group_name_H-M   'P 1'
#
loop_
_entity.id
_entity.type
_entity.pdbx_description
1 polymer ?
#
loop_
_entity_poly.entity_id
_entity_poly.type
_entity_poly.pdbx_seq_one_letter_code
_entity_poly.pdbx_strand_id
1 'polypeptide(L)'
;MNDNRNDLTGNVLAYEPIHGAGAAVVVLDPESNGTGDKEYDEDDVEFYGGDRGVLDSAESKSNASPSNSGPELYDPVEGKNAVNTNKAPKPVGAYPHARREGDLIYLSGVGPRQPGDNSIPGGPIKDSNGNPLNYDIKAQTRAVVDNISRILEEAGSSLDKVIDVTSFLVDMDRDFAGYNQVWAETLGKVGPTRTTLAIRALPTPIAVEMKVIAKI
;
A
#
# COMPACT_ATOMS: atom_id res chain seq x y z
N MET A 1 19.64 36.90 8.72
CA MET A 1 19.26 37.01 7.30
C MET A 1 20.37 36.32 6.55
N ASN A 2 20.09 35.14 6.01
CA ASN A 2 21.15 34.31 5.41
C ASN A 2 21.44 34.84 4.00
N ASP A 3 22.72 35.11 3.72
CA ASP A 3 23.26 35.55 2.43
C ASP A 3 23.21 34.42 1.38
N ASN A 4 22.03 33.89 1.12
CA ASN A 4 21.79 32.94 0.04
C ASN A 4 21.52 33.72 -1.25
N ARG A 5 22.59 34.05 -1.98
CA ARG A 5 22.48 34.51 -3.37
C ARG A 5 22.81 33.36 -4.30
N ASN A 6 21.82 32.91 -5.07
CA ASN A 6 22.11 32.26 -6.34
C ASN A 6 22.51 33.39 -7.29
N ASP A 7 23.79 33.46 -7.65
CA ASP A 7 24.36 34.53 -8.47
C ASP A 7 23.91 34.40 -9.94
N LEU A 8 22.63 34.66 -10.17
CA LEU A 8 22.02 34.81 -11.47
C LEU A 8 21.70 36.30 -11.68
N THR A 9 22.29 36.89 -12.70
CA THR A 9 21.84 38.19 -13.20
C THR A 9 20.74 37.95 -14.24
N GLY A 10 19.83 38.91 -14.43
CA GLY A 10 18.76 38.68 -15.37
C GLY A 10 17.96 39.92 -15.72
N ASN A 11 17.31 39.87 -16.89
CA ASN A 11 16.46 40.93 -17.41
C ASN A 11 15.01 40.47 -17.43
N VAL A 12 14.11 41.30 -16.90
CA VAL A 12 12.66 41.11 -17.09
C VAL A 12 12.30 41.58 -18.49
N LEU A 13 11.85 40.66 -19.33
CA LEU A 13 11.47 40.96 -20.71
C LEU A 13 10.02 41.43 -20.82
N ALA A 14 9.14 40.87 -19.99
CA ALA A 14 7.73 41.23 -19.94
C ALA A 14 7.16 40.94 -18.56
N TYR A 15 6.18 41.73 -18.14
CA TYR A 15 5.40 41.50 -16.94
C TYR A 15 3.94 41.86 -17.20
N GLU A 16 3.02 40.94 -16.93
CA GLU A 16 1.58 41.13 -17.13
C GLU A 16 0.78 40.54 -15.96
N PRO A 17 -0.35 41.16 -15.57
CA PRO A 17 -1.27 40.57 -14.62
C PRO A 17 -2.08 39.43 -15.27
N ILE A 18 -1.99 38.23 -14.70
CA ILE A 18 -2.76 37.05 -15.11
C ILE A 18 -3.63 36.61 -13.92
N HIS A 19 -4.95 36.75 -14.06
CA HIS A 19 -5.95 36.31 -13.07
C HIS A 19 -5.70 36.80 -11.62
N GLY A 20 -5.27 38.05 -11.46
CA GLY A 20 -5.04 38.66 -10.14
C GLY A 20 -3.66 38.35 -9.53
N ALA A 21 -2.80 37.61 -10.23
CA ALA A 21 -1.40 37.43 -9.90
C ALA A 21 -0.52 38.05 -11.00
N GLY A 22 0.68 38.52 -10.65
CA GLY A 22 1.67 38.98 -11.62
C GLY A 22 2.42 37.81 -12.25
N ALA A 23 2.63 37.84 -13.57
CA ALA A 23 3.49 36.90 -14.27
C ALA A 23 4.60 37.66 -15.00
N ALA A 24 5.84 37.19 -14.90
CA ALA A 24 7.00 37.76 -15.59
C ALA A 24 7.66 36.73 -16.50
N VAL A 25 8.15 37.17 -17.66
CA VAL A 25 9.13 36.44 -18.47
C VAL A 25 10.50 37.05 -18.17
N VAL A 26 11.40 36.25 -17.62
CA VAL A 26 12.77 36.67 -17.28
C VAL A 26 13.78 35.83 -18.04
N VAL A 27 14.88 36.47 -18.46
CA VAL A 27 16.09 35.77 -18.90
C VAL A 27 17.08 35.84 -17.75
N LEU A 28 17.60 34.70 -17.34
CA LEU A 28 18.63 34.59 -16.32
C LEU A 28 19.94 34.16 -17.00
N ASP A 29 20.97 34.97 -16.83
CA ASP A 29 22.31 34.71 -17.32
C ASP A 29 23.17 34.18 -16.16
N PRO A 30 23.71 32.96 -16.25
CA PRO A 30 24.65 32.46 -15.24
C PRO A 30 25.94 33.26 -15.30
N GLU A 31 26.40 33.80 -14.16
CA GLU A 31 27.72 34.41 -14.09
C GLU A 31 28.83 33.35 -14.24
N SER A 32 29.90 33.69 -14.96
CA SER A 32 31.05 32.79 -15.26
C SER A 32 31.81 32.26 -14.05
N ASN A 33 31.45 32.74 -12.87
CA ASN A 33 32.10 32.50 -11.57
C ASN A 33 31.15 31.78 -10.60
N GLY A 34 29.96 31.37 -11.06
CA GLY A 34 29.03 30.53 -10.29
C GLY A 34 29.44 29.06 -10.32
N THR A 35 30.08 28.58 -9.25
CA THR A 35 30.16 27.14 -8.97
C THR A 35 28.80 26.65 -8.51
N GLY A 36 28.11 25.91 -9.36
CA GLY A 36 26.86 25.22 -9.02
C GLY A 36 27.11 23.96 -8.20
N ASP A 37 27.42 24.13 -6.91
CA ASP A 37 27.33 23.05 -5.92
C ASP A 37 26.13 23.36 -5.04
N LYS A 38 24.95 22.86 -5.44
CA LYS A 38 23.81 22.45 -4.61
C LYS A 38 22.55 22.33 -5.46
N GLU A 39 22.14 21.08 -5.68
CA GLU A 39 20.76 20.80 -6.05
C GLU A 39 19.85 21.14 -4.87
N TYR A 40 18.68 21.70 -5.17
CA TYR A 40 17.66 22.01 -4.18
C TYR A 40 17.14 20.72 -3.56
N ASP A 41 17.31 20.58 -2.24
CA ASP A 41 16.60 19.69 -1.29
C ASP A 41 17.34 18.54 -0.58
N GLU A 42 18.66 18.46 -0.68
CA GLU A 42 19.44 17.68 0.30
C GLU A 42 20.00 18.59 1.40
N ASP A 43 19.16 18.89 2.39
CA ASP A 43 19.70 19.12 3.75
C ASP A 43 20.52 17.88 4.13
N ASP A 44 21.61 18.05 4.90
CA ASP A 44 22.36 16.91 5.44
C ASP A 44 21.37 15.92 6.06
N VAL A 45 21.45 14.65 5.65
CA VAL A 45 20.58 13.59 6.19
C VAL A 45 20.71 13.61 7.70
N GLU A 46 19.68 14.05 8.42
CA GLU A 46 19.61 13.88 9.87
C GLU A 46 19.62 12.37 10.14
N PHE A 47 20.77 11.86 10.59
CA PHE A 47 20.87 10.50 11.09
C PHE A 47 20.08 10.40 12.40
N TYR A 48 18.80 10.08 12.29
CA TYR A 48 18.01 9.66 13.45
C TYR A 48 18.29 8.18 13.73
N GLY A 49 19.36 7.93 14.49
CA GLY A 49 19.56 6.65 15.15
C GLY A 49 18.57 6.54 16.29
N GLY A 50 17.39 5.96 16.04
CA GLY A 50 16.44 5.67 17.12
C GLY A 50 17.14 4.83 18.20
N ASP A 51 17.18 5.34 19.44
CA ASP A 51 17.66 4.59 20.58
C ASP A 51 16.87 3.27 20.65
N ARG A 52 17.57 2.16 20.41
CA ARG A 52 16.98 0.80 20.39
C ARG A 52 16.62 0.28 21.80
N GLY A 53 16.32 1.17 22.74
CA GLY A 53 16.02 0.86 24.14
C GLY A 53 14.62 1.25 24.60
N VAL A 54 13.72 1.71 23.72
CA VAL A 54 12.37 2.18 24.15
C VAL A 54 11.42 1.03 24.54
N LEU A 55 11.85 -0.24 24.44
CA LEU A 55 11.03 -1.40 24.80
C LEU A 55 11.77 -2.42 25.69
N ASP A 56 12.50 -1.96 26.70
CA ASP A 56 12.92 -2.85 27.79
C ASP A 56 11.99 -2.72 29.01
N SER A 57 11.01 -3.63 29.00
CA SER A 57 10.33 -4.28 30.13
C SER A 57 9.54 -3.43 31.16
N ALA A 58 8.22 -3.60 31.12
CA ALA A 58 7.47 -3.94 32.33
C ALA A 58 6.83 -5.32 32.11
N GLU A 59 7.26 -6.32 32.88
CA GLU A 59 6.67 -7.66 32.88
C GLU A 59 5.20 -7.58 33.35
N SER A 60 4.26 -7.97 32.48
CA SER A 60 2.95 -8.45 32.93
C SER A 60 2.84 -9.93 32.61
N LYS A 61 2.97 -10.77 33.65
CA LYS A 61 2.67 -12.19 33.57
C LYS A 61 1.18 -12.40 33.30
N SER A 62 0.83 -12.85 32.11
CA SER A 62 -0.46 -13.50 31.86
C SER A 62 -0.22 -14.91 31.35
N ASN A 63 -0.63 -15.90 32.16
CA ASN A 63 -0.70 -17.29 31.76
C ASN A 63 -1.66 -17.44 30.58
N ALA A 64 -1.13 -17.73 29.38
CA ALA A 64 -1.92 -18.12 28.23
C ALA A 64 -1.57 -19.56 27.83
N SER A 65 -2.58 -20.43 27.89
CA SER A 65 -2.58 -21.75 27.24
C SER A 65 -2.51 -21.58 25.71
N PRO A 66 -2.01 -22.58 24.95
CA PRO A 66 -1.58 -22.38 23.57
C PRO A 66 -2.79 -22.22 22.64
N SER A 67 -2.89 -21.09 21.93
CA SER A 67 -3.92 -20.85 20.91
C SER A 67 -3.30 -20.42 19.59
N ASN A 68 -3.82 -20.96 18.49
CA ASN A 68 -3.41 -20.80 17.10
C ASN A 68 -2.75 -19.45 16.75
N SER A 69 -1.58 -19.54 16.13
CA SER A 69 -0.60 -18.46 15.90
C SER A 69 -0.99 -17.45 14.79
N GLY A 70 -2.01 -16.62 15.03
CA GLY A 70 -2.39 -15.50 14.16
C GLY A 70 -2.94 -14.30 14.92
N PRO A 71 -2.99 -13.09 14.30
CA PRO A 71 -3.65 -11.94 14.91
C PRO A 71 -5.14 -12.23 15.17
N GLU A 72 -5.70 -11.55 16.17
CA GLU A 72 -7.13 -11.63 16.50
C GLU A 72 -7.98 -11.28 15.27
N LEU A 73 -9.03 -12.08 15.05
CA LEU A 73 -10.01 -11.81 13.99
C LEU A 73 -11.10 -10.91 14.55
N TYR A 74 -11.48 -9.91 13.77
CA TYR A 74 -12.51 -8.96 14.14
C TYR A 74 -13.77 -9.21 13.34
N ASP A 75 -14.92 -9.01 13.98
CA ASP A 75 -16.14 -8.79 13.21
C ASP A 75 -15.98 -7.47 12.45
N PRO A 76 -16.32 -7.43 11.15
CA PRO A 76 -16.17 -6.23 10.34
C PRO A 76 -16.92 -5.05 10.97
N VAL A 77 -16.28 -3.88 10.97
CA VAL A 77 -16.88 -2.68 11.57
C VAL A 77 -18.12 -2.28 10.77
N GLU A 78 -19.25 -2.14 11.46
CA GLU A 78 -20.46 -1.57 10.92
C GLU A 78 -20.36 -0.04 10.89
N GLY A 79 -20.88 0.57 9.83
CA GLY A 79 -20.82 2.02 9.66
C GLY A 79 -21.60 2.50 8.46
N LYS A 80 -21.87 3.81 8.40
CA LYS A 80 -22.51 4.42 7.24
C LYS A 80 -21.67 4.14 5.99
N ASN A 81 -22.29 3.57 4.97
CA ASN A 81 -21.67 3.15 3.70
C ASN A 81 -20.56 2.09 3.84
N ALA A 82 -20.45 1.41 4.98
CA ALA A 82 -19.61 0.22 5.10
C ALA A 82 -20.23 -0.93 4.29
N VAL A 83 -19.38 -1.76 3.69
CA VAL A 83 -19.77 -2.99 3.00
C VAL A 83 -19.03 -4.15 3.64
N ASN A 84 -19.81 -5.12 4.13
CA ASN A 84 -19.32 -6.30 4.80
C ASN A 84 -19.95 -7.55 4.17
N THR A 85 -19.15 -8.60 3.95
CA THR A 85 -19.65 -9.87 3.40
C THR A 85 -19.12 -11.05 4.20
N ASN A 86 -19.92 -12.10 4.35
CA ASN A 86 -19.50 -13.37 4.93
C ASN A 86 -18.75 -14.26 3.91
N LYS A 87 -18.68 -13.83 2.64
CA LYS A 87 -17.99 -14.54 1.55
C LYS A 87 -16.50 -14.19 1.48
N ALA A 88 -16.05 -13.23 2.27
CA ALA A 88 -14.65 -12.82 2.37
C ALA A 88 -14.10 -13.11 3.79
N PRO A 89 -12.78 -13.23 3.95
CA PRO A 89 -12.17 -13.49 5.25
C PRO A 89 -12.40 -12.34 6.22
N LYS A 90 -12.65 -12.69 7.48
CA LYS A 90 -12.78 -11.68 8.54
C LYS A 90 -11.54 -10.77 8.62
N PRO A 91 -11.73 -9.46 8.85
CA PRO A 91 -10.66 -8.51 9.12
C PRO A 91 -9.74 -8.93 10.27
N VAL A 92 -8.48 -8.49 10.22
CA VAL A 92 -7.49 -8.63 11.31
C VAL A 92 -7.32 -7.33 12.09
N GLY A 93 -8.37 -6.53 12.09
CA GLY A 93 -8.46 -5.27 12.81
C GLY A 93 -9.86 -4.68 12.70
N ALA A 94 -10.10 -3.59 13.42
CA ALA A 94 -11.38 -2.90 13.45
C ALA A 94 -11.61 -2.06 12.16
N TYR A 95 -11.92 -2.73 11.05
CA TYR A 95 -12.24 -2.09 9.76
C TYR A 95 -13.28 -2.90 8.95
N PRO A 96 -14.04 -2.28 8.04
CA PRO A 96 -14.96 -2.99 7.15
C PRO A 96 -14.23 -3.61 5.95
N HIS A 97 -14.84 -4.56 5.24
CA HIS A 97 -14.23 -5.10 4.01
C HIS A 97 -14.06 -4.04 2.93
N ALA A 98 -15.07 -3.17 2.78
CA ALA A 98 -15.00 -2.01 1.93
C ALA A 98 -15.85 -0.86 2.47
N ARG A 99 -15.66 0.32 1.89
CA ARG A 99 -16.48 1.51 2.15
C ARG A 99 -16.81 2.17 0.82
N ARG A 100 -18.08 2.51 0.63
CA ARG A 100 -18.54 3.29 -0.52
C ARG A 100 -18.51 4.77 -0.19
N GLU A 101 -17.96 5.59 -1.08
CA GLU A 101 -18.14 7.04 -1.05
C GLU A 101 -18.44 7.59 -2.45
N GLY A 102 -19.64 8.14 -2.61
CA GLY A 102 -20.18 8.51 -3.92
C GLY A 102 -20.26 7.30 -4.85
N ASP A 103 -19.58 7.40 -5.99
CA ASP A 103 -19.50 6.37 -7.03
C ASP A 103 -18.24 5.50 -6.94
N LEU A 104 -17.48 5.63 -5.84
CA LEU A 104 -16.27 4.86 -5.59
C LEU A 104 -16.45 3.89 -4.43
N ILE A 105 -15.77 2.76 -4.53
CA ILE A 105 -15.63 1.75 -3.49
C ILE A 105 -14.15 1.65 -3.15
N TYR A 106 -13.84 1.77 -1.86
CA TYR A 106 -12.52 1.56 -1.30
C TYR A 106 -12.52 0.25 -0.54
N LEU A 107 -11.79 -0.74 -1.03
CA LEU A 107 -11.58 -1.99 -0.29
C LEU A 107 -10.51 -1.74 0.78
N SER A 108 -10.60 -2.46 1.90
CA SER A 108 -9.47 -2.60 2.82
C SER A 108 -8.36 -3.47 2.21
N GLY A 109 -7.25 -3.66 2.92
CA GLY A 109 -6.21 -4.61 2.48
C GLY A 109 -6.78 -6.02 2.37
N VAL A 110 -6.71 -6.62 1.19
CA VAL A 110 -7.24 -7.96 0.91
C VAL A 110 -6.10 -8.96 0.76
N GLY A 111 -6.08 -9.96 1.64
CA GLY A 111 -5.16 -11.09 1.60
C GLY A 111 -5.79 -12.39 1.07
N PRO A 112 -5.00 -13.47 0.95
CA PRO A 112 -5.40 -14.72 0.29
C PRO A 112 -6.15 -15.71 1.20
N ARG A 113 -6.36 -15.36 2.48
CA ARG A 113 -7.06 -16.25 3.42
C ARG A 113 -8.43 -16.64 2.88
N GLN A 114 -8.94 -17.80 3.25
CA GLN A 114 -10.29 -18.21 2.89
C GLN A 114 -11.30 -17.82 3.99
N PRO A 115 -12.54 -17.44 3.61
CA PRO A 115 -13.61 -17.24 4.58
C PRO A 115 -13.89 -18.54 5.35
N GLY A 116 -14.31 -18.41 6.61
CA GLY A 116 -14.65 -19.55 7.46
C GLY A 116 -13.44 -20.15 8.19
N ASP A 117 -12.46 -20.71 7.45
CA ASP A 117 -11.36 -21.47 8.05
C ASP A 117 -10.01 -20.73 8.11
N ASN A 118 -9.89 -19.59 7.44
CA ASN A 118 -8.66 -18.80 7.34
C ASN A 118 -7.46 -19.54 6.71
N SER A 119 -7.71 -20.64 6.00
CA SER A 119 -6.68 -21.35 5.24
C SER A 119 -6.07 -20.42 4.19
N ILE A 120 -4.79 -20.60 3.89
CA ILE A 120 -4.05 -19.83 2.89
C ILE A 120 -3.77 -20.75 1.70
N PRO A 121 -4.47 -20.61 0.56
CA PRO A 121 -4.16 -21.35 -0.65
C PRO A 121 -2.70 -21.10 -1.07
N GLY A 122 -1.96 -22.16 -1.38
CA GLY A 122 -0.53 -22.08 -1.61
C GLY A 122 0.33 -22.12 -0.34
N GLY A 123 -0.27 -22.17 0.85
CA GLY A 123 0.42 -22.33 2.13
C GLY A 123 0.94 -21.01 2.72
N PRO A 124 1.14 -20.95 4.05
CA PRO A 124 1.72 -19.79 4.72
C PRO A 124 3.22 -19.65 4.39
N ILE A 125 3.75 -18.43 4.46
CA ILE A 125 5.16 -18.15 4.19
C ILE A 125 6.11 -18.57 5.32
N LYS A 126 5.55 -18.84 6.51
CA LYS A 126 6.31 -19.24 7.70
C LYS A 126 5.45 -20.09 8.65
N ASP A 127 6.12 -20.93 9.44
CA ASP A 127 5.48 -21.76 10.47
C ASP A 127 5.17 -20.96 11.75
N SER A 128 4.62 -21.63 12.77
CA SER A 128 4.30 -21.03 14.08
C SER A 128 5.52 -20.58 14.87
N ASN A 129 6.71 -21.08 14.53
CA ASN A 129 7.98 -20.70 15.14
C ASN A 129 8.67 -19.57 14.34
N GLY A 130 8.07 -19.13 13.25
CA GLY A 130 8.61 -18.10 12.36
C GLY A 130 9.63 -18.61 11.34
N ASN A 131 9.82 -19.92 11.21
CA ASN A 131 10.72 -20.48 10.19
C ASN A 131 10.08 -20.34 8.80
N PRO A 132 10.84 -19.93 7.77
CA PRO A 132 10.33 -19.84 6.41
C PRO A 132 9.80 -21.20 5.92
N LEU A 133 8.68 -21.16 5.20
CA LEU A 133 8.09 -22.31 4.52
C LEU A 133 8.10 -22.10 3.01
N ASN A 134 8.03 -23.20 2.25
CA ASN A 134 7.72 -23.11 0.83
C ASN A 134 6.23 -22.78 0.65
N TYR A 135 5.94 -21.86 -0.27
CA TYR A 135 4.58 -21.47 -0.62
C TYR A 135 4.45 -21.18 -2.12
N ASP A 136 3.21 -21.21 -2.62
CA ASP A 136 2.86 -20.88 -4.00
C ASP A 136 2.23 -19.49 -4.08
N ILE A 137 3.00 -18.54 -4.63
CA ILE A 137 2.54 -17.17 -4.86
C ILE A 137 1.37 -17.10 -5.84
N LYS A 138 1.28 -18.01 -6.83
CA LYS A 138 0.20 -17.97 -7.83
C LYS A 138 -1.13 -18.32 -7.18
N ALA A 139 -1.14 -19.36 -6.35
CA ALA A 139 -2.32 -19.75 -5.58
C ALA A 139 -2.77 -18.64 -4.63
N GLN A 140 -1.83 -18.01 -3.91
CA GLN A 140 -2.17 -16.88 -3.04
C GLN A 140 -2.71 -15.69 -3.84
N THR A 141 -2.05 -15.29 -4.93
CA THR A 141 -2.48 -14.15 -5.77
C THR A 141 -3.88 -14.38 -6.33
N ARG A 142 -4.20 -15.61 -6.77
CA ARG A 142 -5.54 -15.97 -7.24
C ARG A 142 -6.57 -15.80 -6.13
N ALA A 143 -6.27 -16.30 -4.93
CA ALA A 143 -7.14 -16.18 -3.77
C ALA A 143 -7.40 -14.72 -3.37
N VAL A 144 -6.39 -13.84 -3.48
CA VAL A 144 -6.59 -12.39 -3.28
C VAL A 144 -7.60 -11.83 -4.29
N VAL A 145 -7.44 -12.13 -5.58
CA VAL A 145 -8.33 -11.64 -6.64
C VAL A 145 -9.76 -12.18 -6.45
N ASP A 146 -9.92 -13.45 -6.07
CA ASP A 146 -11.22 -14.05 -5.79
C ASP A 146 -11.91 -13.36 -4.60
N ASN A 147 -11.16 -13.06 -3.54
CA ASN A 147 -11.67 -12.32 -2.39
C ASN A 147 -12.08 -10.89 -2.77
N ILE A 148 -11.29 -10.20 -3.61
CA ILE A 148 -11.65 -8.88 -4.16
C ILE A 148 -12.98 -8.97 -4.92
N SER A 149 -13.15 -9.96 -5.80
CA SER A 149 -14.39 -10.16 -6.55
C SER A 149 -15.60 -10.28 -5.62
N ARG A 150 -15.50 -11.14 -4.60
CA ARG A 150 -16.59 -11.36 -3.63
C ARG A 150 -16.97 -10.09 -2.87
N ILE A 151 -15.98 -9.27 -2.48
CA ILE A 151 -16.22 -8.00 -1.80
C ILE A 151 -16.87 -6.97 -2.74
N LEU A 152 -16.38 -6.88 -3.99
CA LEU A 152 -16.96 -5.98 -4.99
C LEU A 152 -18.39 -6.36 -5.36
N GLU A 153 -18.68 -7.65 -5.52
CA GLU A 153 -20.04 -8.16 -5.76
C GLU A 153 -21.00 -7.79 -4.63
N GLU A 154 -20.57 -7.92 -3.36
CA GLU A 154 -21.36 -7.46 -2.22
C GLU A 154 -21.60 -5.94 -2.25
N ALA A 155 -20.62 -5.17 -2.73
CA ALA A 155 -20.72 -3.72 -2.87
C ALA A 155 -21.58 -3.28 -4.08
N GLY A 156 -22.10 -4.21 -4.89
CA GLY A 156 -22.83 -3.90 -6.13
C GLY A 156 -21.94 -3.51 -7.30
N SER A 157 -20.66 -3.88 -7.25
CA SER A 157 -19.64 -3.64 -8.27
C SER A 157 -19.07 -4.98 -8.77
N SER A 158 -17.94 -4.94 -9.47
CA SER A 158 -17.33 -6.09 -10.14
C SER A 158 -15.88 -5.80 -10.51
N LEU A 159 -15.11 -6.85 -10.82
CA LEU A 159 -13.68 -6.73 -11.14
C LEU A 159 -13.39 -5.81 -12.35
N ASP A 160 -14.28 -5.75 -13.34
CA ASP A 160 -14.17 -4.86 -14.52
C ASP A 160 -14.26 -3.37 -14.19
N LYS A 161 -14.72 -3.03 -12.98
CA LYS A 161 -14.82 -1.65 -12.48
C LYS A 161 -13.66 -1.26 -11.58
N VAL A 162 -12.67 -2.13 -11.40
CA VAL A 162 -11.44 -1.80 -10.66
C VAL A 162 -10.65 -0.78 -11.46
N ILE A 163 -10.24 0.30 -10.79
CA ILE A 163 -9.52 1.42 -11.43
C ILE A 163 -8.08 1.54 -10.94
N ASP A 164 -7.79 1.19 -9.69
CA ASP A 164 -6.44 1.25 -9.12
C ASP A 164 -6.20 0.09 -8.15
N VAL A 165 -4.99 -0.45 -8.21
CA VAL A 165 -4.53 -1.51 -7.30
C VAL A 165 -3.13 -1.21 -6.79
N THR A 166 -2.98 -1.15 -5.48
CA THR A 166 -1.68 -1.18 -4.81
C THR A 166 -1.44 -2.59 -4.26
N SER A 167 -0.40 -3.26 -4.73
CA SER A 167 -0.03 -4.62 -4.34
C SER A 167 1.22 -4.62 -3.48
N PHE A 168 1.20 -5.42 -2.41
CA PHE A 168 2.31 -5.59 -1.48
C PHE A 168 2.82 -7.04 -1.55
N LEU A 169 4.11 -7.21 -1.83
CA LEU A 169 4.78 -8.51 -1.86
C LEU A 169 5.85 -8.57 -0.77
N VAL A 170 5.91 -9.69 -0.04
CA VAL A 170 6.92 -9.90 1.02
C VAL A 170 8.30 -10.25 0.44
N ASP A 171 8.34 -10.97 -0.69
CA ASP A 171 9.58 -11.35 -1.37
C ASP A 171 9.49 -11.03 -2.86
N MET A 172 9.77 -9.77 -3.23
CA MET A 172 9.62 -9.27 -4.60
C MET A 172 10.43 -10.09 -5.62
N ASP A 173 11.69 -10.37 -5.31
CA ASP A 173 12.62 -11.03 -6.25
C ASP A 173 12.15 -12.46 -6.57
N ARG A 174 11.61 -13.16 -5.58
CA ARG A 174 11.06 -14.51 -5.75
C ARG A 174 9.69 -14.49 -6.42
N ASP A 175 8.81 -13.60 -5.99
CA ASP A 175 7.37 -13.75 -6.20
C ASP A 175 6.82 -12.99 -7.40
N PHE A 176 7.51 -11.93 -7.85
CA PHE A 176 6.98 -11.01 -8.86
C PHE A 176 6.59 -11.72 -10.16
N ALA A 177 7.38 -12.68 -10.65
CA ALA A 177 7.07 -13.40 -11.88
C ALA A 177 5.77 -14.23 -11.77
N GLY A 178 5.58 -14.93 -10.65
CA GLY A 178 4.39 -15.73 -10.40
C GLY A 178 3.15 -14.88 -10.17
N TYR A 179 3.28 -13.83 -9.35
CA TYR A 179 2.26 -12.80 -9.15
C TYR A 179 1.83 -12.17 -10.49
N ASN A 180 2.80 -11.75 -11.32
CA ASN A 180 2.52 -11.04 -12.57
C ASN A 180 1.85 -11.94 -13.62
N GLN A 181 2.12 -13.25 -13.60
CA GLN A 181 1.38 -14.20 -14.44
C GLN A 181 -0.11 -14.22 -14.07
N VAL A 182 -0.44 -14.38 -12.78
CA VAL A 182 -1.84 -14.40 -12.33
C VAL A 182 -2.51 -13.05 -12.56
N TRP A 183 -1.78 -11.95 -12.35
CA TRP A 183 -2.23 -10.61 -12.69
C TRP A 183 -2.67 -10.52 -14.16
N ALA A 184 -1.81 -10.94 -15.11
CA ALA A 184 -2.11 -10.87 -16.55
C ALA A 184 -3.33 -11.71 -16.94
N GLU A 185 -3.59 -12.82 -16.25
CA GLU A 185 -4.76 -13.67 -16.50
C GLU A 185 -6.07 -13.09 -15.95
N THR A 186 -5.98 -12.18 -14.96
CA THR A 186 -7.09 -11.63 -14.18
C THR A 186 -7.23 -10.11 -14.34
N LEU A 187 -6.78 -9.32 -13.36
CA LEU A 187 -6.86 -7.85 -13.33
C LEU A 187 -6.18 -7.18 -14.52
N GLY A 188 -5.15 -7.80 -15.09
CA GLY A 188 -4.48 -7.30 -16.30
C GLY A 188 -5.40 -7.22 -17.52
N LYS A 189 -6.49 -7.99 -17.57
CA LYS A 189 -7.52 -7.88 -18.62
C LYS A 189 -8.48 -6.72 -18.41
N VAL A 190 -8.63 -6.28 -17.16
CA VAL A 190 -9.42 -5.09 -16.80
C VAL A 190 -8.62 -3.82 -17.08
N GLY A 191 -7.31 -3.87 -16.83
CA GLY A 191 -6.39 -2.75 -17.05
C GLY A 191 -6.45 -1.61 -16.03
N PRO A 192 -6.58 -1.87 -14.71
CA PRO A 192 -6.45 -0.81 -13.71
C PRO A 192 -5.01 -0.30 -13.63
N THR A 193 -4.82 0.91 -13.11
CA THR A 193 -3.48 1.36 -12.70
C THR A 193 -2.95 0.45 -11.60
N ARG A 194 -1.63 0.27 -11.57
CA ARG A 194 -0.97 -0.65 -10.64
C ARG A 194 0.28 -0.04 -10.04
N THR A 195 0.39 -0.17 -8.72
CA THR A 195 1.64 0.00 -7.97
C THR A 195 1.98 -1.31 -7.27
N THR A 196 3.23 -1.76 -7.32
CA THR A 196 3.69 -2.98 -6.64
C THR A 196 4.90 -2.66 -5.78
N LEU A 197 4.82 -3.01 -4.50
CA LEU A 197 5.82 -2.66 -3.48
C LEU A 197 6.38 -3.91 -2.82
N ALA A 198 7.68 -3.91 -2.57
CA ALA A 198 8.33 -4.86 -1.68
C ALA A 198 8.16 -4.36 -0.24
N ILE A 199 7.70 -5.23 0.66
CA ILE A 199 7.48 -4.90 2.07
C ILE A 199 8.08 -5.96 2.99
N ARG A 200 8.38 -5.57 4.23
CA ARG A 200 9.01 -6.48 5.19
C ARG A 200 8.08 -7.59 5.70
N ALA A 201 6.79 -7.28 5.92
CA ALA A 201 5.85 -8.21 6.52
C ALA A 201 4.38 -7.79 6.33
N LEU A 202 3.49 -8.76 6.31
CA LEU A 202 2.03 -8.61 6.35
C LEU A 202 1.47 -9.08 7.71
N PRO A 203 0.23 -8.70 8.09
CA PRO A 203 -0.34 -9.03 9.40
C PRO A 203 -0.50 -10.53 9.68
N THR A 204 -0.56 -11.35 8.64
CA THR A 204 -0.64 -12.81 8.70
C THR A 204 0.50 -13.42 7.87
N PRO A 205 0.80 -14.73 7.98
CA PRO A 205 1.91 -15.33 7.21
C PRO A 205 1.56 -15.54 5.73
N ILE A 206 1.16 -14.48 5.05
CA ILE A 206 0.79 -14.41 3.64
C ILE A 206 1.89 -13.68 2.84
N ALA A 207 1.99 -13.95 1.55
CA ALA A 207 3.00 -13.41 0.66
C ALA A 207 2.54 -12.14 -0.08
N VAL A 208 1.23 -12.01 -0.29
CA VAL A 208 0.63 -10.94 -1.09
C VAL A 208 -0.62 -10.35 -0.44
N GLU A 209 -0.74 -9.03 -0.48
CA GLU A 209 -1.95 -8.28 -0.12
C GLU A 209 -2.21 -7.20 -1.18
N MET A 210 -3.48 -6.88 -1.44
CA MET A 210 -3.86 -5.82 -2.38
C MET A 210 -4.83 -4.83 -1.75
N LYS A 211 -4.61 -3.54 -2.02
CA LYS A 211 -5.53 -2.44 -1.77
C LYS A 211 -6.16 -2.03 -3.09
N VAL A 212 -7.49 -1.93 -3.13
CA VAL A 212 -8.24 -1.74 -4.39
C VAL A 212 -9.18 -0.56 -4.29
N ILE A 213 -9.25 0.22 -5.38
CA ILE A 213 -10.28 1.23 -5.62
C ILE A 213 -11.07 0.81 -6.87
N ALA A 214 -12.39 0.85 -6.79
CA ALA A 214 -13.29 0.50 -7.89
C ALA A 214 -14.45 1.51 -8.01
N LYS A 215 -15.13 1.52 -9.15
CA LYS A 215 -16.39 2.24 -9.34
C LYS A 215 -17.59 1.35 -9.01
N ILE A 216 -18.73 1.97 -8.67
CA ILE A 216 -20.02 1.26 -8.53
C ILE A 216 -20.54 0.73 -9.86
#